data_AF-A0A0K0X7U9-F1
#
_entry.id   AF-A0A0K0X7U9-F1
#
_cell.length_a   1.000
_cell.length_b   1.000
_cell.length_c   1.000
_cell.angle_alpha   90.00
_cell.angle_beta   90.00
_cell.angle_gamma   90.00
#
_symmetry.space_group_name_H-M   'P 1'
#
loop_
_entity.id
_entity.type
_entity.pdbx_description
1 polymer ?
#
loop_
_entity_poly.entity_id
_entity_poly.type
_entity_poly.pdbx_seq_one_letter_code
_entity_poly.pdbx_strand_id
1 'polypeptide(L)'
;MEVVLFLAVAGFLAWLFLRPQPERDAAAAQSWASFHGYATANGLQMLYVEHVYQRAARGSKAHVSIYGDPSGNKRDAWFWWTQVQKGSVVAVRPTVGWGPHTRRDDVLYIGTEVSRQSGVYGGIDARTLTNARRHNNRR
;
A
#
# COMPACT_ATOMS: atom_id res chain seq x y z
N MET A 1 -28.39 -13.49 -42.39
CA MET A 1 -26.99 -13.26 -41.98
C MET A 1 -26.92 -12.45 -40.69
N GLU A 2 -27.64 -12.88 -39.64
CA GLU A 2 -27.82 -12.06 -38.42
C GLU A 2 -27.21 -12.74 -37.18
N VAL A 3 -27.21 -14.08 -37.14
CA VAL A 3 -26.68 -14.88 -36.02
C VAL A 3 -25.15 -14.83 -35.91
N VAL A 4 -24.44 -14.67 -37.03
CA VAL A 4 -22.96 -14.65 -37.06
C VAL A 4 -22.39 -13.40 -36.40
N LEU A 5 -23.09 -12.26 -36.49
CA LEU A 5 -22.64 -10.99 -35.93
C LEU A 5 -22.70 -10.99 -34.38
N PHE A 6 -23.73 -11.62 -33.80
CA PHE A 6 -23.90 -11.73 -32.34
C PHE A 6 -22.82 -12.58 -31.67
N LEU A 7 -22.41 -13.70 -32.29
CA LEU A 7 -21.35 -14.56 -31.76
C LEU A 7 -19.98 -13.88 -31.79
N ALA A 8 -19.70 -13.07 -32.82
CA ALA A 8 -18.45 -12.32 -32.92
C ALA A 8 -18.35 -11.23 -31.83
N VAL A 9 -19.45 -10.52 -31.53
CA VAL A 9 -19.48 -9.51 -30.46
C VAL A 9 -19.36 -10.16 -29.08
N ALA A 10 -20.05 -11.27 -28.85
CA ALA A 10 -19.94 -12.02 -27.59
C ALA A 10 -18.53 -12.57 -27.35
N GLY A 11 -17.89 -13.12 -28.39
CA GLY A 11 -16.50 -13.59 -28.34
C GLY A 11 -15.50 -12.46 -28.11
N PHE A 12 -15.71 -11.29 -28.72
CA PHE A 12 -14.85 -10.11 -28.53
C PHE A 12 -14.99 -9.50 -27.13
N LEU A 13 -16.21 -9.45 -26.58
CA LEU A 13 -16.44 -9.04 -25.20
C LEU A 13 -15.82 -10.03 -24.21
N ALA A 14 -16.03 -11.34 -24.41
CA ALA A 14 -15.39 -12.37 -23.60
C ALA A 14 -13.85 -12.25 -23.65
N TRP A 15 -13.27 -12.00 -24.84
CA TRP A 15 -11.82 -11.79 -25.01
C TRP A 15 -11.31 -10.52 -24.31
N LEU A 16 -12.08 -9.43 -24.30
CA LEU A 16 -11.76 -8.23 -23.53
C LEU A 16 -11.76 -8.49 -22.01
N PHE A 17 -12.66 -9.34 -21.52
CA PHE A 17 -12.71 -9.78 -20.12
C PHE A 17 -11.64 -10.84 -19.78
N LEU A 18 -11.19 -11.62 -20.77
CA LEU A 18 -10.16 -12.65 -20.68
C LEU A 18 -8.75 -12.14 -21.00
N ARG A 19 -8.55 -10.82 -21.19
CA ARG A 19 -7.21 -10.22 -21.34
C ARG A 19 -6.27 -10.78 -20.27
N PRO A 20 -5.02 -11.13 -20.62
CA PRO A 20 -4.12 -11.83 -19.72
C PRO A 20 -3.84 -11.01 -18.46
N GLN A 21 -4.62 -11.25 -17.41
CA GLN A 21 -4.31 -10.90 -16.03
C GLN A 21 -2.96 -11.45 -15.54
N PRO A 22 -2.44 -12.62 -16.02
CA PRO A 22 -1.19 -13.16 -15.49
C PRO A 22 -0.01 -12.20 -15.60
N GLU A 23 0.10 -11.45 -16.70
CA GLU A 23 1.22 -10.52 -16.90
C GLU A 23 1.17 -9.34 -15.93
N ARG A 24 -0.04 -8.81 -15.65
CA ARG A 24 -0.24 -7.71 -14.71
C ARG A 24 -0.04 -8.17 -13.26
N ASP A 25 -0.52 -9.36 -12.93
CA ASP A 25 -0.36 -9.95 -11.61
C ASP A 25 1.12 -10.32 -11.36
N ALA A 26 1.82 -10.83 -12.37
CA ALA A 26 3.26 -11.08 -12.32
C ALA A 26 4.08 -9.79 -12.18
N ALA A 27 3.74 -8.74 -12.94
CA ALA A 27 4.40 -7.44 -12.81
C ALA A 27 4.19 -6.85 -11.41
N ALA A 28 2.96 -6.95 -10.87
CA ALA A 28 2.66 -6.51 -9.51
C ALA A 28 3.43 -7.34 -8.46
N ALA A 29 3.54 -8.65 -8.64
CA ALA A 29 4.34 -9.52 -7.78
C ALA A 29 5.83 -9.14 -7.82
N GLN A 30 6.36 -8.80 -9.00
CA GLN A 30 7.73 -8.32 -9.15
C GLN A 30 7.95 -6.97 -8.46
N SER A 31 7.04 -6.01 -8.66
CA SER A 31 7.10 -4.71 -7.96
C SER A 31 7.05 -4.88 -6.44
N TRP A 32 6.19 -5.78 -5.95
CA TRP A 32 6.13 -6.14 -4.54
C TRP A 32 7.45 -6.73 -4.05
N ALA A 33 8.01 -7.71 -4.77
CA ALA A 33 9.27 -8.37 -4.40
C ALA A 33 10.44 -7.37 -4.35
N SER A 34 10.56 -6.48 -5.35
CA SER A 34 11.57 -5.44 -5.37
C SER A 34 11.42 -4.45 -4.21
N PHE A 35 10.19 -4.00 -3.92
CA PHE A 35 9.91 -3.11 -2.79
C PHE A 35 10.24 -3.77 -1.45
N HIS A 36 9.79 -5.01 -1.24
CA HIS A 36 10.04 -5.77 -0.02
C HIS A 36 11.54 -6.02 0.18
N GLY A 37 12.25 -6.41 -0.89
CA GLY A 37 13.70 -6.59 -0.89
C GLY A 37 14.44 -5.29 -0.55
N TYR A 38 14.04 -4.17 -1.15
CA TYR A 38 14.60 -2.85 -0.82
C TYR A 38 14.37 -2.47 0.65
N ALA A 39 13.15 -2.63 1.15
CA ALA A 39 12.80 -2.27 2.52
C ALA A 39 13.59 -3.11 3.55
N THR A 40 13.64 -4.42 3.34
CA THR A 40 14.38 -5.35 4.22
C THR A 40 15.89 -5.09 4.18
N ALA A 41 16.48 -4.91 3.00
CA ALA A 41 17.91 -4.63 2.86
C ALA A 41 18.35 -3.32 3.52
N ASN A 42 17.44 -2.35 3.67
CA ASN A 42 17.71 -1.05 4.28
C ASN A 42 17.23 -0.93 5.75
N GLY A 43 16.77 -2.05 6.35
CA GLY A 43 16.26 -2.08 7.71
C GLY A 43 15.04 -1.19 7.92
N LEU A 44 14.22 -1.01 6.88
CA LEU A 44 13.02 -0.17 6.92
C LEU A 44 11.84 -0.95 7.51
N GLN A 45 11.06 -0.28 8.34
CA GLN A 45 9.81 -0.84 8.83
C GLN A 45 8.73 -0.67 7.76
N MET A 46 8.03 -1.75 7.43
CA MET A 46 6.89 -1.70 6.52
C MET A 46 5.60 -1.56 7.34
N LEU A 47 4.80 -0.55 7.02
CA LEU A 47 3.51 -0.28 7.66
C LEU A 47 2.39 -0.49 6.65
N TYR A 48 1.36 -1.24 7.05
CA TYR A 48 0.09 -1.30 6.33
C TYR A 48 -0.79 -0.12 6.75
N VAL A 49 -1.28 0.66 5.79
CA VAL A 49 -2.15 1.81 6.05
C VAL A 49 -3.61 1.36 6.09
N GLU A 50 -4.15 1.17 7.28
CA GLU A 50 -5.52 0.64 7.44
C GLU A 50 -6.59 1.69 7.17
N HIS A 51 -6.41 2.89 7.70
CA HIS A 51 -7.38 3.97 7.61
C HIS A 51 -6.70 5.33 7.74
N VAL A 52 -6.95 6.22 6.78
CA VAL A 52 -6.50 7.61 6.83
C VAL A 52 -7.65 8.46 7.36
N TYR A 53 -7.54 8.89 8.61
CA TYR A 53 -8.62 9.63 9.30
C TYR A 53 -8.42 11.15 9.28
N GLN A 54 -7.22 11.62 8.95
CA GLN A 54 -6.97 13.05 8.79
C GLN A 54 -6.05 13.31 7.60
N ARG A 55 -6.41 14.25 6.73
CA ARG A 55 -5.53 14.84 5.73
C ARG A 55 -5.35 16.33 6.04
N ALA A 56 -4.11 16.80 6.00
CA ALA A 56 -3.76 18.19 6.22
C ALA A 56 -2.70 18.63 5.19
N ALA A 57 -2.47 19.94 5.07
CA ALA A 57 -1.45 20.47 4.17
C ALA A 57 -0.05 19.90 4.43
N ARG A 58 0.28 19.61 5.70
CA ARG A 58 1.58 19.08 6.14
C ARG A 58 1.64 17.57 6.24
N GLY A 59 0.65 16.82 5.74
CA GLY A 59 0.67 15.37 5.83
C GLY A 59 -0.67 14.71 6.12
N SER A 60 -0.63 13.51 6.66
CA SER A 60 -1.83 12.74 6.98
C SER A 60 -1.67 11.91 8.26
N LYS A 61 -2.76 11.79 9.02
CA LYS A 61 -2.86 10.83 10.13
C LYS A 61 -3.55 9.57 9.67
N ALA A 62 -3.02 8.43 10.11
CA ALA A 62 -3.59 7.14 9.79
C ALA A 62 -3.45 6.16 10.96
N HIS A 63 -4.37 5.20 11.00
CA HIS A 63 -4.15 3.96 11.72
C HIS A 63 -3.34 3.01 10.85
N VAL A 64 -2.31 2.43 11.43
CA VAL A 64 -1.38 1.53 10.76
C VAL A 64 -1.13 0.27 11.58
N SER A 65 -0.77 -0.80 10.91
CA SER A 65 -0.23 -2.02 11.52
C SER A 65 1.13 -2.34 10.92
N ILE A 66 1.96 -3.06 11.66
CA ILE A 66 3.24 -3.56 11.15
C ILE A 66 2.92 -4.61 10.08
N TYR A 67 3.42 -4.41 8.86
CA TYR A 67 3.12 -5.33 7.77
C TYR A 67 3.81 -6.68 8.02
N GLY A 68 3.01 -7.75 8.08
CA GLY A 68 3.49 -9.11 8.35
C GLY A 68 3.53 -9.50 9.83
N ASP A 69 3.19 -8.59 10.74
CA ASP A 69 3.03 -8.90 12.16
C ASP A 69 1.68 -9.58 12.41
N PRO A 70 1.65 -10.84 12.91
CA PRO A 70 0.42 -11.57 13.16
C PRO A 70 -0.43 -10.98 14.29
N SER A 71 0.15 -10.15 15.17
CA SER A 71 -0.61 -9.50 16.24
C SER A 71 -1.61 -8.47 15.70
N GLY A 72 -1.35 -7.91 14.51
CA GLY A 72 -2.22 -6.91 13.88
C GLY A 72 -2.41 -5.65 14.73
N ASN A 73 -1.48 -5.35 15.64
CA ASN A 73 -1.61 -4.24 16.57
C ASN A 73 -1.68 -2.91 15.81
N LYS A 74 -2.79 -2.20 16.01
CA LYS A 74 -3.04 -0.90 15.38
C LYS A 74 -2.37 0.21 16.18
N ARG A 75 -1.67 1.08 15.46
CA ARG A 75 -1.01 2.27 16.01
C ARG A 75 -1.46 3.51 15.28
N ASP A 76 -1.48 4.62 15.99
CA ASP A 76 -1.61 5.93 15.37
C ASP A 76 -0.30 6.35 14.73
N ALA A 77 -0.38 6.91 13.53
CA ALA A 77 0.76 7.39 12.80
C ALA A 77 0.49 8.78 12.21
N TRP A 78 1.50 9.65 12.29
CA TRP A 78 1.54 10.93 11.59
C TRP A 78 2.63 10.91 10.53
N PHE A 79 2.20 11.05 9.28
CA PHE A 79 3.07 11.09 8.11
C PHE A 79 3.31 12.54 7.72
N TRP A 80 4.46 13.10 8.13
CA TRP A 80 4.86 14.43 7.73
C TRP A 80 5.04 14.51 6.21
N TRP A 81 4.55 15.60 5.62
CA TRP A 81 4.67 15.99 4.22
C TRP A 81 4.20 14.94 3.20
N THR A 82 3.45 13.93 3.66
CA THR A 82 3.07 12.78 2.84
C THR A 82 1.58 12.49 2.97
N GLN A 83 0.93 12.33 1.82
CA GLN A 83 -0.47 11.91 1.70
C GLN A 83 -0.54 10.42 1.44
N VAL A 84 -0.50 9.61 2.51
CA VAL A 84 -0.61 8.16 2.36
C VAL A 84 -2.01 7.74 1.90
N GLN A 85 -2.11 6.53 1.37
CA GLN A 85 -3.35 5.98 0.84
C GLN A 85 -3.79 4.77 1.64
N LYS A 86 -5.10 4.63 1.85
CA LYS A 86 -5.66 3.43 2.49
C LYS A 86 -5.30 2.19 1.67
N GLY A 87 -4.94 1.11 2.36
CA GLY A 87 -4.61 -0.19 1.79
C GLY A 87 -3.20 -0.28 1.19
N SER A 88 -2.42 0.80 1.19
CA SER A 88 -1.02 0.76 0.77
C SER A 88 -0.11 0.16 1.85
N VAL A 89 1.05 -0.34 1.44
CA VAL A 89 2.18 -0.64 2.32
C VAL A 89 3.25 0.41 2.07
N VAL A 90 3.79 1.01 3.12
CA VAL A 90 4.84 2.03 3.04
C VAL A 90 6.06 1.61 3.83
N ALA A 91 7.26 1.84 3.28
CA ALA A 91 8.54 1.60 3.96
C ALA A 91 9.01 2.89 4.61
N VAL A 92 9.26 2.84 5.92
CA VAL A 92 9.51 4.01 6.76
C VAL A 92 10.63 3.78 7.77
N ARG A 93 11.16 4.88 8.32
CA ARG A 93 11.92 4.88 9.58
C ARG A 93 11.15 5.71 10.60
N PRO A 94 10.27 5.08 11.39
CA PRO A 94 9.44 5.82 12.33
C PRO A 94 10.22 6.14 13.60
N THR A 95 9.86 7.25 14.24
CA THR A 95 10.15 7.50 15.65
C THR A 95 8.86 7.36 16.46
N VAL A 96 8.98 7.13 17.76
CA VAL A 96 7.83 7.04 18.67
C VAL A 96 7.76 8.31 19.50
N GLY A 97 6.55 8.83 19.71
CA GLY A 97 6.33 10.02 20.51
C GLY A 97 4.92 10.17 21.05
N TRP A 98 4.72 11.23 21.83
CA TRP A 98 3.45 11.56 22.46
C TRP A 98 2.43 12.11 21.45
N GLY A 99 1.26 11.48 21.40
CA GLY A 99 0.08 11.95 20.67
C GLY A 99 -0.78 12.87 21.53
N PRO A 100 -0.75 14.21 21.33
CA PRO A 100 -1.49 15.14 22.19
C PRO A 100 -3.01 14.96 22.12
N HIS A 101 -3.53 14.49 20.98
CA HIS A 101 -4.97 14.30 20.78
C HIS A 101 -5.48 12.95 21.28
N THR A 102 -4.66 11.91 21.19
CA THR A 102 -5.03 10.55 21.60
C THR A 102 -4.62 10.24 23.03
N ARG A 103 -3.75 11.08 23.63
CA ARG A 103 -3.14 10.90 24.95
C ARG A 103 -2.40 9.56 25.08
N ARG A 104 -1.70 9.18 24.00
CA ARG A 104 -0.90 7.95 23.93
C ARG A 104 0.56 8.27 23.68
N ASP A 105 1.45 7.46 24.24
CA ASP A 105 2.91 7.56 24.10
C ASP A 105 3.46 6.74 22.92
N ASP A 106 2.61 5.99 22.23
CA ASP A 106 2.96 5.04 21.19
C ASP A 106 2.66 5.54 19.76
N VAL A 107 2.51 6.86 19.55
CA VAL A 107 2.26 7.43 18.22
C VAL A 107 3.52 7.37 17.37
N LEU A 108 3.39 6.84 16.15
CA LEU A 108 4.45 6.78 15.17
C LEU A 108 4.55 8.12 14.44
N TYR A 109 5.73 8.73 14.47
CA TYR A 109 6.07 9.89 13.67
C TYR A 109 6.94 9.46 12.49
N ILE A 110 6.47 9.73 11.28
CA ILE A 110 7.16 9.40 10.04
C ILE A 110 7.56 10.70 9.38
N GLY A 111 8.88 10.89 9.21
CA GLY A 111 9.44 12.13 8.72
C GLY A 111 9.57 13.19 9.81
N THR A 112 9.83 14.43 9.42
CA THR A 112 9.96 15.55 10.37
C THR A 112 9.29 16.81 9.84
N GLU A 113 8.74 17.61 10.76
CA GLU A 113 8.21 18.93 10.41
C GLU A 113 9.30 19.87 9.91
N VAL A 114 10.45 19.91 10.61
CA VAL A 114 11.51 20.90 10.44
C VAL A 114 12.26 20.70 9.12
N SER A 115 12.69 19.48 8.81
CA SER A 115 13.48 19.18 7.61
C SER A 115 12.64 19.00 6.35
N ARG A 116 11.32 19.04 6.46
CA ARG A 116 10.36 18.72 5.38
C ARG A 116 10.55 17.35 4.73
N GLN A 117 11.22 16.44 5.42
CA GLN A 117 11.42 15.08 4.94
C GLN A 117 10.20 14.23 5.25
N SER A 118 9.72 13.48 4.25
CA SER A 118 8.56 12.59 4.37
C SER A 118 8.77 11.46 5.37
N GLY A 119 10.00 10.96 5.48
CA GLY A 119 10.32 9.71 6.17
C GLY A 119 9.73 8.45 5.53
N VAL A 120 9.08 8.59 4.37
CA VAL A 120 8.57 7.50 3.53
C VAL A 120 9.56 7.29 2.38
N TYR A 121 10.16 6.11 2.36
CA TYR A 121 11.22 5.74 1.40
C TYR A 121 10.68 5.03 0.16
N GLY A 122 9.43 4.58 0.22
CA GLY A 122 8.73 3.94 -0.89
C GLY A 122 7.39 3.37 -0.44
N GLY A 123 6.56 2.97 -1.39
CA GLY A 123 5.31 2.31 -1.08
C GLY A 123 4.72 1.54 -2.25
N ILE A 124 3.85 0.61 -1.92
CA ILE A 124 3.06 -0.20 -2.84
C ILE A 124 1.59 0.11 -2.58
N ASP A 125 0.86 0.52 -3.62
CA ASP A 125 -0.56 0.82 -3.51
C ASP A 125 -1.41 -0.46 -3.30
N ALA A 126 -2.66 -0.26 -2.89
CA ALA A 126 -3.58 -1.35 -2.56
C ALA A 126 -3.85 -2.30 -3.74
N ARG A 127 -3.91 -1.77 -4.98
CA ARG A 127 -4.18 -2.57 -6.18
C ARG A 127 -2.98 -3.44 -6.49
N THR A 128 -1.78 -2.87 -6.52
CA THR A 128 -0.54 -3.59 -6.75
C THR A 128 -0.35 -4.68 -5.69
N LEU A 129 -0.59 -4.38 -4.41
CA LEU A 129 -0.54 -5.38 -3.34
C LEU A 129 -1.56 -6.52 -3.54
N THR A 130 -2.79 -6.19 -3.93
CA THR A 130 -3.85 -7.19 -4.16
C THR A 130 -3.50 -8.11 -5.31
N ASN A 131 -3.00 -7.56 -6.41
CA ASN A 131 -2.59 -8.32 -7.60
C ASN A 131 -1.39 -9.23 -7.28
N ALA A 132 -0.40 -8.72 -6.55
CA ALA A 132 0.74 -9.51 -6.08
C ALA A 132 0.30 -10.71 -5.21
N ARG A 133 -0.62 -10.49 -4.27
CA ARG A 133 -1.19 -11.57 -3.44
C ARG A 133 -1.94 -12.61 -4.27
N ARG A 134 -2.74 -12.17 -5.24
CA ARG A 134 -3.45 -13.08 -6.16
C ARG A 134 -2.48 -13.93 -6.97
N HIS A 135 -1.39 -13.35 -7.46
CA HIS A 135 -0.35 -14.10 -8.16
C HIS A 135 0.25 -15.19 -7.30
N ASN A 136 0.63 -14.86 -6.06
CA ASN A 136 1.26 -15.80 -5.13
C ASN A 136 0.33 -16.94 -4.72
N ASN A 137 -0.98 -16.68 -4.58
CA ASN A 137 -1.95 -17.72 -4.23
C ASN A 137 -2.28 -18.68 -5.39
N ARG A 138 -1.92 -18.33 -6.63
CA ARG A 138 -2.15 -19.16 -7.82
C ARG A 138 -0.96 -20.06 -8.17
N ARG A 139 0.19 -19.85 -7.52
CA ARG A 139 1.39 -20.68 -7.66
C ARG A 139 1.43 -21.72 -6.55
#